data_AF-A0A1B6G9G2-F1
#
_entry.id   AF-A0A1B6G9G2-F1
#
_cell.length_a   1.000
_cell.length_b   1.000
_cell.length_c   1.000
_cell.angle_alpha   90.00
_cell.angle_beta   90.00
_cell.angle_gamma   90.00
#
_symmetry.space_group_name_H-M   'P 1'
#
loop_
_entity.id
_entity.type
_entity.pdbx_description
1 polymer ?
#
loop_
_entity_poly.entity_id
_entity_poly.type
_entity_poly.pdbx_seq_one_letter_code
_entity_poly.pdbx_strand_id
1 'polypeptide(L)'
;SSETDTTSNLWDKELSILKEARQRMRNGLVDPTGMHRWKNGVVPYKITDKFSKVNKNKIRRVMKEFNTKTNIQFRLAKKTDKDYILIGSEDQGCWSAVGKTGGKQDLNFGIPGCMYTYIIVHELMHALGFDHEHSRLERDRYITIHWENIA
;
A
#
# COMPACT_ATOMS: atom_id res chain seq x y z
N SER A 1 34.13 -9.84 38.46
CA SER A 1 33.99 -8.65 37.61
C SER A 1 33.22 -9.06 36.36
N SER A 2 31.97 -8.64 36.22
CA SER A 2 31.19 -8.87 35.00
C SER A 2 31.50 -7.73 34.02
N GLU A 3 32.34 -8.00 33.03
CA GLU A 3 32.49 -7.13 31.86
C GLU A 3 31.18 -7.16 31.08
N THR A 4 30.41 -6.08 31.14
CA THR A 4 29.25 -5.89 30.27
C THR A 4 29.75 -5.70 28.85
N ASP A 5 29.38 -6.63 27.96
CA ASP A 5 29.71 -6.62 26.53
C ASP A 5 29.13 -5.38 25.85
N THR A 6 29.94 -4.34 25.73
CA THR A 6 29.60 -3.10 25.02
C THR A 6 29.71 -3.25 23.50
N THR A 7 30.34 -4.32 23.01
CA THR A 7 30.63 -4.51 21.59
C THR A 7 29.44 -5.09 20.84
N SER A 8 28.66 -6.00 21.43
CA SER A 8 27.43 -6.52 20.80
C SER A 8 26.43 -5.40 20.49
N ASN A 9 26.28 -4.44 21.40
CA ASN A 9 25.36 -3.31 21.27
C ASN A 9 25.74 -2.32 20.16
N LEU A 10 27.01 -2.22 19.78
CA LEU A 10 27.46 -1.36 18.69
C LEU A 10 27.14 -1.97 17.32
N TRP A 11 27.42 -3.26 17.14
CA TRP A 11 27.10 -3.98 15.91
C TRP A 11 25.59 -4.07 15.65
N ASP A 12 24.78 -4.30 16.69
CA ASP A 12 23.32 -4.32 16.56
C ASP A 12 22.77 -2.95 16.13
N LYS A 13 23.37 -1.86 16.62
CA LYS A 13 23.00 -0.49 16.26
C LYS A 13 23.42 -0.13 14.83
N GLU A 14 24.60 -0.54 14.39
CA GLU A 14 25.01 -0.36 12.99
C GLU A 14 24.13 -1.18 12.04
N LEU A 15 23.81 -2.43 12.39
CA LEU A 15 22.88 -3.26 11.62
C LEU A 15 21.47 -2.67 11.57
N SER A 16 20.99 -2.02 12.64
CA SER A 16 19.68 -1.34 12.64
C SER A 16 19.70 -0.13 11.71
N ILE A 17 20.76 0.69 11.76
CA ILE A 17 20.96 1.84 10.84
C ILE A 17 20.98 1.37 9.38
N LEU A 18 21.73 0.30 9.07
CA LEU A 18 21.81 -0.23 7.71
C LEU A 18 20.47 -0.83 7.23
N LYS A 19 19.70 -1.47 8.12
CA LYS A 19 18.35 -1.97 7.82
C LYS A 19 17.36 -0.84 7.57
N GLU A 20 17.39 0.21 8.38
CA GLU A 20 16.56 1.41 8.20
C GLU A 20 16.89 2.12 6.89
N ALA A 21 18.17 2.33 6.59
CA ALA A 21 18.61 2.90 5.31
C ALA A 21 18.11 2.06 4.12
N ARG A 22 18.23 0.73 4.20
CA ARG A 22 17.71 -0.17 3.16
C ARG A 22 16.20 -0.15 3.02
N GLN A 23 15.45 0.02 4.11
CA GLN A 23 14.00 0.16 4.07
C GLN A 23 13.57 1.50 3.46
N ARG A 24 14.26 2.59 3.80
CA ARG A 24 14.01 3.93 3.22
C ARG A 24 14.33 4.02 1.72
N MET A 25 15.19 3.14 1.20
CA MET A 25 15.43 3.02 -0.25
C MET A 25 14.32 2.28 -1.00
N ARG A 26 13.34 1.67 -0.34
CA ARG A 26 12.21 0.99 -1.00
C ARG A 26 11.01 1.90 -1.05
N ASN A 27 10.12 1.70 -2.02
CA ASN A 27 8.86 2.43 -2.14
C ASN A 27 7.76 1.92 -1.19
N GLY A 28 8.07 1.05 -0.24
CA GLY A 28 7.11 0.56 0.75
C GLY A 28 7.15 1.42 2.02
N LEU A 29 5.99 1.73 2.59
CA LEU A 29 5.84 2.52 3.79
C LEU A 29 6.69 1.96 4.94
N VAL A 30 7.59 2.80 5.42
CA VAL A 30 8.35 2.57 6.64
C VAL A 30 7.42 2.85 7.81
N ASP A 31 6.99 1.79 8.48
CA ASP A 31 6.05 1.85 9.60
C ASP A 31 6.61 1.11 10.81
N PRO A 32 7.46 1.78 11.63
CA PRO A 32 8.04 1.19 12.83
C PRO A 32 6.99 0.79 13.86
N THR A 33 5.82 1.45 13.84
CA THR A 33 4.73 1.23 14.78
C THR A 33 3.80 0.08 14.38
N GLY A 34 3.83 -0.32 13.10
CA GLY A 34 2.90 -1.29 12.52
C GLY A 34 1.45 -0.78 12.40
N MET A 35 1.16 0.48 12.72
CA MET A 35 -0.20 1.04 12.73
C MET A 35 -0.79 1.22 11.33
N HIS A 36 0.08 1.43 10.34
CA HIS A 36 -0.28 1.68 8.94
C HIS A 36 -0.21 0.42 8.07
N ARG A 37 0.14 -0.72 8.66
CA ARG A 37 0.08 -2.03 8.00
C ARG A 37 -1.22 -2.74 8.31
N TRP A 38 -1.72 -3.47 7.32
CA TRP A 38 -2.84 -4.38 7.53
C TRP A 38 -2.40 -5.57 8.37
N LYS A 39 -3.08 -5.77 9.51
CA LYS A 39 -2.74 -6.84 10.45
C LYS A 39 -2.80 -8.20 9.73
N ASN A 40 -1.69 -8.95 9.83
CA ASN A 40 -1.51 -10.25 9.18
C ASN A 40 -1.72 -10.24 7.66
N GLY A 41 -1.56 -9.08 6.99
CA GLY A 41 -1.79 -8.95 5.56
C GLY A 41 -3.25 -9.09 5.12
N VAL A 42 -4.20 -9.04 6.06
CA VAL A 42 -5.63 -9.20 5.78
C VAL A 42 -6.26 -7.83 5.54
N VAL A 43 -6.88 -7.66 4.37
CA VAL A 43 -7.52 -6.40 3.95
C VAL A 43 -9.03 -6.63 3.78
N PRO A 44 -9.86 -6.24 4.76
CA PRO A 44 -11.30 -6.27 4.62
C PRO A 44 -11.75 -5.19 3.63
N TYR A 45 -12.69 -5.52 2.74
CA TYR A 45 -13.22 -4.55 1.79
C TYR A 45 -14.74 -4.66 1.61
N LYS A 46 -15.33 -3.56 1.14
CA LYS A 46 -16.70 -3.48 0.60
C LYS A 46 -16.62 -2.82 -0.77
N ILE A 47 -17.51 -3.19 -1.69
CA ILE A 47 -17.68 -2.53 -2.99
C ILE A 47 -19.08 -1.93 -3.00
N THR A 48 -19.18 -0.63 -3.27
CA THR A 48 -20.47 0.07 -3.36
C THR A 48 -21.32 -0.47 -4.52
N ASP A 49 -22.60 -0.12 -4.52
CA ASP A 49 -23.53 -0.51 -5.59
C ASP A 49 -23.45 0.34 -6.85
N LYS A 50 -22.53 1.31 -6.89
CA LYS A 50 -22.28 2.18 -8.05
C LYS A 50 -21.60 1.46 -9.21
N PHE A 51 -20.99 0.30 -8.96
CA PHE A 51 -20.35 -0.50 -10.01
C PHE A 51 -21.32 -1.50 -10.65
N SER A 52 -21.24 -1.62 -11.98
CA SER A 52 -21.85 -2.72 -12.72
C SER A 52 -21.33 -4.08 -12.23
N LYS A 53 -22.08 -5.16 -12.45
CA LYS A 53 -21.65 -6.54 -12.11
C LYS A 53 -20.31 -6.88 -12.76
N VAL A 54 -20.08 -6.43 -14.00
CA VAL A 54 -18.84 -6.62 -14.75
C VAL A 54 -17.67 -5.95 -14.02
N ASN A 55 -17.84 -4.69 -13.61
CA ASN A 55 -16.79 -3.95 -12.91
C ASN A 55 -16.49 -4.54 -11.52
N LYS A 56 -17.53 -4.91 -10.76
CA LYS A 56 -17.36 -5.62 -9.47
C LYS A 56 -16.58 -6.93 -9.66
N ASN A 57 -16.87 -7.70 -10.71
CA ASN A 57 -16.15 -8.94 -11.00
C ASN A 57 -14.69 -8.69 -11.39
N LYS A 58 -14.39 -7.62 -12.13
CA LYS A 58 -13.03 -7.25 -12.49
C LYS A 58 -12.20 -6.91 -11.24
N ILE A 59 -12.73 -6.09 -10.33
CA ILE A 59 -12.08 -5.74 -9.05
C ILE A 59 -11.81 -7.01 -8.24
N ARG A 60 -12.82 -7.88 -8.07
CA ARG A 60 -12.67 -9.14 -7.33
C ARG A 60 -11.64 -10.08 -7.96
N ARG A 61 -11.55 -10.12 -9.29
CA ARG A 61 -10.53 -10.93 -9.99
C ARG A 61 -9.12 -10.45 -9.65
N VAL A 62 -8.87 -9.15 -9.68
CA VAL A 62 -7.56 -8.59 -9.32
C VAL A 62 -7.22 -8.89 -7.86
N MET A 63 -8.17 -8.68 -6.94
CA MET A 63 -7.99 -9.06 -5.53
C MET A 63 -7.68 -10.54 -5.34
N LYS A 64 -8.34 -11.42 -6.12
CA LYS A 64 -8.03 -12.86 -6.11
C LYS A 64 -6.59 -13.13 -6.57
N GLU A 65 -6.08 -12.40 -7.55
CA GLU A 65 -4.69 -12.54 -7.97
C GLU A 65 -3.71 -12.21 -6.84
N PHE A 66 -3.95 -11.12 -6.09
CA PHE A 66 -3.16 -10.82 -4.88
C PHE A 66 -3.20 -11.97 -3.87
N ASN A 67 -4.39 -12.50 -3.58
CA ASN A 67 -4.58 -13.61 -2.66
C ASN A 67 -3.84 -14.89 -3.08
N THR A 68 -3.64 -15.10 -4.39
CA THR A 68 -2.94 -16.29 -4.92
C THR A 68 -1.45 -16.10 -5.11
N LYS A 69 -0.99 -14.89 -5.40
CA LYS A 69 0.40 -14.61 -5.80
C LYS A 69 1.23 -14.01 -4.66
N THR A 70 0.58 -13.63 -3.56
CA THR A 70 1.22 -12.93 -2.43
C THR A 70 0.65 -13.45 -1.11
N ASN A 71 1.20 -12.97 0.01
CA ASN A 71 0.67 -13.24 1.34
C ASN A 71 -0.46 -12.28 1.77
N ILE A 72 -0.91 -11.39 0.88
CA ILE A 72 -2.04 -10.49 1.13
C ILE A 72 -3.35 -11.23 0.96
N GLN A 73 -4.32 -10.95 1.82
CA GLN A 73 -5.65 -11.57 1.79
C GLN A 73 -6.75 -10.50 1.78
N PHE A 74 -7.20 -10.14 0.59
CA PHE A 74 -8.43 -9.37 0.39
C PHE A 74 -9.64 -10.25 0.66
N ARG A 75 -10.54 -9.79 1.53
CA ARG A 75 -11.80 -10.49 1.84
C ARG A 75 -12.94 -9.51 2.07
N LEU A 76 -14.18 -9.96 1.92
CA LEU A 76 -15.34 -9.16 2.28
C LEU A 76 -15.27 -8.76 3.76
N ALA A 77 -15.61 -7.49 4.03
CA ALA A 77 -15.69 -6.98 5.38
C ALA A 77 -16.90 -7.55 6.14
N LYS A 78 -16.66 -7.99 7.37
CA LYS A 78 -17.66 -8.40 8.35
C LYS A 78 -18.12 -7.18 9.14
N LYS A 79 -19.26 -7.30 9.85
CA LYS A 79 -19.75 -6.23 10.74
C LYS A 79 -18.78 -5.89 11.88
N THR A 80 -17.91 -6.82 12.26
CA THR A 80 -16.92 -6.67 13.34
C THR A 80 -15.62 -6.02 12.89
N ASP A 81 -15.40 -5.84 11.57
CA ASP A 81 -14.20 -5.20 11.07
C ASP A 81 -14.30 -3.69 11.29
N LYS A 82 -13.41 -3.16 12.13
CA LYS A 82 -13.28 -1.72 12.38
C LYS A 82 -12.53 -1.03 11.23
N ASP A 83 -11.47 -1.67 10.75
CA ASP A 83 -10.62 -1.17 9.67
C ASP A 83 -11.00 -1.89 8.36
N TYR A 84 -11.39 -1.14 7.32
CA TYR A 84 -11.71 -1.73 6.01
C TYR A 84 -11.69 -0.68 4.89
N ILE A 85 -11.52 -1.16 3.65
CA ILE A 85 -11.59 -0.33 2.45
C ILE A 85 -13.03 -0.30 1.91
N LEU A 86 -13.60 0.89 1.67
CA LEU A 86 -14.82 1.07 0.89
C LEU A 86 -14.47 1.49 -0.53
N ILE A 87 -14.73 0.62 -1.50
CA ILE A 87 -14.42 0.84 -2.90
C ILE A 87 -15.60 1.50 -3.59
N GLY A 88 -15.40 2.73 -4.04
CA GLY A 88 -16.38 3.62 -4.66
C GLY A 88 -15.98 4.07 -6.06
N SER A 89 -16.92 4.74 -6.73
CA SER A 89 -16.71 5.39 -8.04
C SER A 89 -17.41 6.74 -8.08
N GLU A 90 -17.57 7.38 -6.93
CA GLU A 90 -18.36 8.61 -6.80
C GLU A 90 -17.53 9.85 -7.16
N ASP A 91 -16.21 9.77 -6.98
CA ASP A 91 -15.30 10.87 -7.27
C ASP A 91 -14.63 10.72 -8.63
N GLN A 92 -14.06 11.81 -9.13
CA GLN A 92 -13.23 11.80 -10.32
C GLN A 92 -11.86 11.18 -10.03
N GLY A 93 -11.25 10.59 -11.07
CA GLY A 93 -9.91 10.02 -10.99
C GLY A 93 -9.82 8.67 -10.26
N CYS A 94 -8.60 8.19 -10.13
CA CYS A 94 -8.26 6.93 -9.48
C CYS A 94 -7.34 7.27 -8.31
N TRP A 95 -7.71 6.85 -7.10
CA TRP A 95 -6.91 7.18 -5.93
C TRP A 95 -7.21 6.24 -4.76
N SER A 96 -6.24 6.18 -3.85
CA SER A 96 -6.27 5.44 -2.60
C SER A 96 -5.32 6.07 -1.60
N ALA A 97 -5.58 5.88 -0.30
CA ALA A 97 -4.59 6.21 0.73
C ALA A 97 -3.39 5.24 0.67
N VAL A 98 -2.20 5.72 1.06
CA VAL A 98 -1.02 4.86 1.20
C VAL A 98 -1.05 4.14 2.55
N GLY A 99 -1.32 2.84 2.52
CA GLY A 99 -1.42 1.98 3.69
C GLY A 99 -2.76 2.05 4.42
N LYS A 100 -2.80 1.47 5.62
CA LYS A 100 -3.96 1.49 6.52
C LYS A 100 -4.02 2.81 7.27
N THR A 101 -5.15 3.51 7.18
CA THR A 101 -5.37 4.78 7.88
C THR A 101 -6.14 4.61 9.19
N GLY A 102 -6.83 3.48 9.36
CA GLY A 102 -7.69 3.21 10.52
C GLY A 102 -9.15 3.56 10.24
N GLY A 103 -10.07 2.74 10.73
CA GLY A 103 -11.49 2.88 10.42
C GLY A 103 -11.82 2.53 8.96
N LYS A 104 -12.95 3.09 8.48
CA LYS A 104 -13.32 3.03 7.06
C LYS A 104 -12.41 3.98 6.28
N GLN A 105 -11.72 3.46 5.27
CA GLN A 105 -10.99 4.28 4.28
C GLN A 105 -11.56 4.09 2.88
N ASP A 106 -11.67 5.17 2.13
CA ASP A 106 -12.20 5.12 0.77
C ASP A 106 -11.08 4.82 -0.25
N LEU A 107 -11.46 4.13 -1.32
CA LEU A 107 -10.65 3.90 -2.51
C LEU A 107 -11.55 4.13 -3.72
N ASN A 108 -11.15 5.03 -4.60
CA ASN A 108 -11.99 5.44 -5.73
C ASN A 108 -11.47 4.89 -7.06
N PHE A 109 -12.38 4.28 -7.82
CA PHE A 109 -12.18 3.97 -9.23
C PHE A 109 -13.21 4.74 -10.05
N GLY A 110 -12.90 6.00 -10.39
CA GLY A 110 -13.73 6.83 -11.26
C GLY A 110 -14.03 6.14 -12.60
N ILE A 111 -15.31 6.09 -12.98
CA ILE A 111 -15.77 5.47 -14.23
C ILE A 111 -15.91 6.55 -15.30
N PRO A 112 -15.47 6.29 -16.55
CA PRO A 112 -14.97 5.02 -17.07
C PRO A 112 -13.45 4.80 -16.92
N GLY A 113 -12.67 5.82 -16.53
CA GLY A 113 -11.22 5.84 -16.67
C GLY A 113 -10.40 4.86 -15.82
N CYS A 114 -10.93 4.40 -14.68
CA CYS A 114 -10.13 3.63 -13.71
C CYS A 114 -10.32 2.11 -13.79
N MET A 115 -11.21 1.63 -14.67
CA MET A 115 -11.55 0.21 -14.74
C MET A 115 -10.55 -0.61 -15.58
N TYR A 116 -9.28 -0.25 -15.59
CA TYR A 116 -8.20 -1.04 -16.19
C TYR A 116 -7.51 -1.89 -15.13
N THR A 117 -7.09 -3.10 -15.49
CA THR A 117 -6.49 -4.05 -14.54
C THR A 117 -5.27 -3.45 -13.84
N TYR A 118 -4.40 -2.75 -14.57
CA TYR A 118 -3.18 -2.15 -14.03
C TYR A 118 -3.49 -1.00 -13.04
N ILE A 119 -4.53 -0.21 -13.28
CA ILE A 119 -4.98 0.85 -12.35
C ILE A 119 -5.54 0.22 -11.07
N ILE A 120 -6.36 -0.84 -11.20
CA ILE A 120 -6.89 -1.55 -10.03
C ILE A 120 -5.74 -2.11 -9.17
N VAL A 121 -4.71 -2.69 -9.81
CA VAL A 121 -3.51 -3.13 -9.11
C VAL A 121 -2.82 -1.96 -8.42
N HIS A 122 -2.64 -0.84 -9.11
CA HIS A 122 -1.96 0.35 -8.60
C HIS A 122 -2.63 0.90 -7.33
N GLU A 123 -3.94 1.16 -7.35
CA GLU A 123 -4.64 1.71 -6.19
C GLU A 123 -4.72 0.73 -5.02
N LEU A 124 -4.80 -0.58 -5.30
CA LEU A 124 -4.69 -1.60 -4.26
C LEU A 124 -3.28 -1.65 -3.67
N MET A 125 -2.22 -1.45 -4.47
CA MET A 125 -0.85 -1.34 -3.95
C MET A 125 -0.67 -0.11 -3.06
N HIS A 126 -1.26 1.02 -3.43
CA HIS A 126 -1.33 2.18 -2.53
C HIS A 126 -1.98 1.80 -1.20
N ALA A 127 -3.15 1.16 -1.20
CA ALA A 127 -3.81 0.73 0.03
C ALA A 127 -2.96 -0.25 0.87
N LEU A 128 -2.03 -0.98 0.25
CA LEU A 128 -1.09 -1.88 0.92
C LEU A 128 0.16 -1.18 1.46
N GLY A 129 0.33 0.11 1.17
CA GLY A 129 1.42 0.96 1.66
C GLY A 129 2.57 1.11 0.69
N PHE A 130 2.34 1.05 -0.63
CA PHE A 130 3.36 1.35 -1.62
C PHE A 130 3.20 2.78 -2.15
N ASP A 131 4.28 3.55 -2.15
CA ASP A 131 4.43 4.81 -2.86
C ASP A 131 4.85 4.59 -4.32
N HIS A 132 4.80 5.67 -5.09
CA HIS A 132 5.29 5.66 -6.47
C HIS A 132 6.78 5.37 -6.52
N GLU A 133 7.18 4.50 -7.45
CA GLU A 133 8.57 4.06 -7.60
C GLU A 133 9.53 5.21 -7.92
N HIS A 134 9.06 6.17 -8.73
CA HIS A 134 9.83 7.37 -9.06
C HIS A 134 10.01 8.32 -7.85
N SER A 135 9.36 8.08 -6.71
CA SER A 135 9.51 8.89 -5.50
C SER A 135 10.56 8.32 -4.54
N ARG A 136 11.22 7.22 -4.88
CA ARG A 136 12.31 6.62 -4.09
C ARG A 136 13.46 7.60 -3.88
N LEU A 137 14.13 7.50 -2.73
CA LEU A 137 15.22 8.39 -2.34
C LEU A 137 16.37 8.40 -3.36
N GLU A 138 16.65 7.27 -3.98
CA GLU A 138 17.73 7.10 -4.94
C GLU A 138 17.31 7.26 -6.41
N ARG A 139 16.08 7.75 -6.68
CA ARG A 139 15.54 7.88 -8.06
C ARG A 139 16.48 8.63 -9.00
N ASP A 140 17.21 9.63 -8.49
CA ASP A 140 18.02 10.54 -9.31
C ASP A 140 19.26 9.82 -9.90
N ARG A 141 19.53 8.58 -9.47
CA ARG A 141 20.50 7.67 -10.10
C ARG A 141 19.97 6.97 -11.35
N TYR A 142 18.66 6.98 -11.57
CA TYR A 142 17.97 6.19 -12.60
C TYR A 142 17.16 7.06 -13.57
N ILE A 143 16.63 8.18 -13.10
CA ILE A 143 15.81 9.11 -13.89
C ILE A 143 16.27 10.55 -13.66
N THR A 144 15.98 11.41 -14.63
CA THR A 144 16.12 12.87 -14.50
C THR A 144 14.73 13.50 -14.55
N ILE A 145 14.41 14.34 -13.57
CA ILE A 145 13.17 15.11 -13.59
C ILE A 145 13.45 16.45 -14.26
N HIS A 146 12.82 16.66 -15.41
CA HIS A 146 12.80 17.94 -16.10
C HIS A 146 11.76 18.85 -15.44
N TRP A 147 12.15 19.49 -14.34
CA TRP A 147 11.28 20.33 -13.52
C TRP A 147 10.66 21.50 -14.29
N GLU A 148 11.35 21.97 -15.34
CA GLU A 148 10.87 22.99 -16.27
C GLU A 148 9.59 22.59 -17.03
N ASN A 149 9.29 21.29 -17.11
CA ASN A 149 8.12 20.76 -17.80
C ASN A 149 6.95 20.42 -16.86
N ILE A 150 7.05 20.77 -15.58
CA ILE A 150 6.01 20.51 -14.56
C ILE A 150 5.31 21.84 -14.24
N ALA A 151 3.97 21.86 -14.38
CA ALA A 151 3.11 23.04 -14.24
C ALA A 151 2.48 23.18 -12.86
#